data_AF-A0A835VY17-F1
#
_entry.id   AF-A0A835VY17-F1
#
_cell.length_a   1.000
_cell.length_b   1.000
_cell.length_c   1.000
_cell.angle_alpha   90.00
_cell.angle_beta   90.00
_cell.angle_gamma   90.00
#
_symmetry.space_group_name_H-M   'P 1'
#
loop_
_entity.id
_entity.type
_entity.pdbx_description
1 polymer ?
#
loop_
_entity_poly.entity_id
_entity_poly.type
_entity_poly.pdbx_seq_one_letter_code
_entity_poly.pdbx_strand_id
1 'polypeptide(L)'
;MATNSTGTWSTGTFSPNATGTVTQYNHPMFVSQRVTGNFTSQFEMNSLPSHKYETLPIRSGHLPGYQGHVPGGVGAIAQRKPAAALHTMTHMATAASLPKGSPQTDLSLVDLRPEQRSMAKVYMYAEGAQTNFLKFPTPKTFDHRN
;
A
#
# COMPACT_ATOMS: atom_id res chain seq x y z
N MET A 1 35.05 10.23 -8.55
CA MET A 1 33.70 10.62 -9.03
C MET A 1 32.91 9.34 -9.22
N ALA A 2 31.94 9.05 -8.35
CA ALA A 2 31.12 7.85 -8.48
C ALA A 2 29.98 8.14 -9.47
N THR A 3 29.94 7.39 -10.57
CA THR A 3 28.86 7.46 -11.55
C THR A 3 27.58 6.89 -10.92
N ASN A 4 26.59 7.77 -10.72
CA ASN A 4 25.23 7.36 -10.34
C ASN A 4 24.65 6.53 -11.50
N SER A 5 24.57 5.21 -11.34
CA SER A 5 23.83 4.37 -12.28
C SER A 5 22.34 4.63 -12.09
N THR A 6 21.78 5.56 -12.86
CA THR A 6 20.34 5.68 -13.08
C THR A 6 19.91 4.51 -13.95
N GLY A 7 19.93 3.29 -13.39
CA GLY A 7 19.29 2.15 -14.00
C GLY A 7 17.79 2.38 -14.03
N THR A 8 17.16 2.15 -15.17
CA THR A 8 15.72 2.02 -15.30
C THR A 8 15.26 0.94 -14.32
N TRP A 9 14.48 1.34 -13.32
CA TRP A 9 13.84 0.40 -12.39
C TRP A 9 12.91 -0.49 -13.21
N SER A 10 13.29 -1.75 -13.42
CA SER A 10 12.33 -2.75 -13.90
C SER A 10 11.27 -2.89 -12.82
N THR A 11 10.11 -2.26 -13.03
CA THR A 11 8.90 -2.56 -12.25
C THR A 11 8.57 -4.02 -12.51
N GLY A 12 9.00 -4.90 -11.61
CA GLY A 12 8.49 -6.26 -11.60
C GLY A 12 6.96 -6.18 -11.56
N THR A 13 6.29 -7.03 -12.32
CA THR A 13 4.84 -7.19 -12.25
C THR A 13 4.48 -7.57 -10.82
N PHE A 14 3.98 -6.59 -10.05
CA PHE A 14 3.49 -6.84 -8.70
C PHE A 14 2.26 -7.75 -8.82
N SER A 15 2.30 -8.89 -8.12
CA SER A 15 1.17 -9.80 -8.00
C SER A 15 0.64 -9.72 -6.57
N PRO A 16 -0.63 -9.32 -6.36
CA PRO A 16 -1.19 -9.19 -5.01
C PRO A 16 -1.26 -10.56 -4.32
N ASN A 17 -0.95 -10.58 -3.02
CA ASN A 17 -1.05 -11.79 -2.22
C ASN A 17 -2.51 -12.16 -1.92
N ALA A 18 -2.79 -13.47 -1.87
CA ALA A 18 -4.06 -14.01 -1.40
C ALA A 18 -3.89 -14.61 0.00
N THR A 19 -4.48 -13.98 1.02
CA THR A 19 -4.27 -14.33 2.44
C THR A 19 -4.81 -15.72 2.83
N GLY A 20 -5.79 -16.24 2.09
CA GLY A 20 -6.51 -17.48 2.39
C GLY A 20 -7.65 -17.32 3.41
N THR A 21 -7.73 -16.17 4.08
CA THR A 21 -8.84 -15.83 4.99
C THR A 21 -10.05 -15.38 4.19
N VAL A 22 -11.22 -15.95 4.48
CA VAL A 22 -12.50 -15.60 3.86
C VAL A 22 -13.42 -15.00 4.91
N THR A 23 -14.07 -13.90 4.57
CA THR A 23 -15.07 -13.25 5.42
C THR A 23 -16.34 -13.00 4.61
N GLN A 24 -17.41 -12.54 5.27
CA GLN A 24 -18.66 -12.18 4.58
C GLN A 24 -18.47 -11.09 3.51
N TYR A 25 -17.52 -10.16 3.73
CA TYR A 25 -17.27 -9.04 2.83
C TYR A 25 -15.92 -9.20 2.13
N ASN A 26 -15.88 -8.78 0.86
CA ASN A 26 -14.63 -8.66 0.14
C ASN A 26 -13.89 -7.41 0.59
N HIS A 27 -12.57 -7.47 0.66
CA HIS A 27 -11.75 -6.28 0.84
C HIS A 27 -11.94 -5.32 -0.36
N PRO A 28 -11.94 -4.00 -0.12
CA PRO A 28 -12.08 -3.04 -1.20
C PRO A 28 -10.87 -3.10 -2.15
N MET A 29 -11.10 -2.89 -3.45
CA MET A 29 -10.09 -3.06 -4.50
C MET A 29 -8.81 -2.23 -4.28
N PHE A 30 -8.93 -1.03 -3.70
CA PHE A 30 -7.76 -0.19 -3.43
C PHE A 30 -6.81 -0.78 -2.38
N VAL A 31 -7.27 -1.76 -1.59
CA VAL A 31 -6.46 -2.53 -0.65
C VAL A 31 -6.11 -3.90 -1.23
N SER A 32 -7.08 -4.65 -1.75
CA SER A 32 -6.88 -6.04 -2.19
C SER A 32 -5.93 -6.16 -3.39
N GLN A 33 -5.84 -5.14 -4.23
CA GLN A 33 -4.92 -5.10 -5.38
C GLN A 33 -3.44 -4.96 -4.97
N ARG A 34 -3.14 -4.69 -3.69
CA ARG A 34 -1.81 -4.29 -3.20
C ARG A 34 -1.36 -5.00 -1.91
N VAL A 35 -1.95 -6.17 -1.62
CA VAL A 35 -1.59 -6.97 -0.43
C VAL A 35 -0.19 -7.59 -0.56
N THR A 36 0.66 -7.39 0.45
CA THR A 36 2.03 -7.94 0.49
C THR A 36 2.08 -9.36 1.06
N GLY A 37 3.20 -10.07 0.88
CA GLY A 37 3.39 -11.45 1.35
C GLY A 37 3.38 -11.61 2.88
N ASN A 38 3.47 -10.50 3.62
CA ASN A 38 3.37 -10.50 5.08
C ASN A 38 1.95 -10.79 5.60
N PHE A 39 0.91 -10.47 4.81
CA PHE A 39 -0.49 -10.71 5.14
C PHE A 39 -0.90 -12.12 4.71
N THR A 40 -0.56 -13.11 5.52
CA THR A 40 -0.86 -14.53 5.28
C THR A 40 -1.47 -15.16 6.54
N SER A 41 -2.33 -16.15 6.34
CA SER A 41 -2.91 -16.96 7.43
C SER A 41 -1.90 -17.95 8.02
N GLN A 42 -0.95 -18.43 7.21
CA GLN A 42 0.09 -19.37 7.63
C GLN A 42 1.47 -18.87 7.22
N PHE A 43 2.45 -19.07 8.12
CA PHE A 43 3.85 -18.76 7.87
C PHE A 43 4.56 -19.92 7.16
N GLU A 44 5.45 -19.59 6.23
CA GLU A 44 6.45 -20.52 5.71
C GLU A 44 7.56 -20.68 6.76
N MET A 45 7.34 -21.54 7.75
CA MET A 45 8.29 -21.72 8.86
C MET A 45 9.69 -22.13 8.39
N ASN A 46 9.78 -22.78 7.23
CA ASN A 46 11.04 -23.23 6.63
C ASN A 46 11.88 -22.08 6.04
N SER A 47 11.27 -20.93 5.70
CA SER A 47 11.93 -19.89 4.89
C SER A 47 11.53 -18.47 5.29
N LEU A 48 11.57 -18.20 6.61
CA LEU A 48 11.33 -16.86 7.15
C LEU A 48 12.31 -15.80 6.58
N PRO A 49 13.63 -16.07 6.46
CA PRO A 49 14.56 -15.17 5.80
C PRO A 49 14.44 -15.26 4.26
N SER A 50 13.42 -14.63 3.70
CA SER A 50 13.12 -14.62 2.26
C SER A 50 12.60 -13.28 1.75
N HIS A 51 12.63 -13.12 0.42
CA HIS A 51 12.04 -11.98 -0.27
C HIS A 51 10.52 -11.89 -0.12
N LYS A 52 9.82 -13.01 0.16
CA LYS A 52 8.36 -13.06 0.39
C LYS A 52 7.94 -12.19 1.59
N TYR A 53 8.78 -12.13 2.62
CA TYR A 53 8.56 -11.35 3.85
C TYR A 53 9.43 -10.09 3.93
N GLU A 54 10.05 -9.69 2.81
CA GLU A 54 11.01 -8.57 2.72
C GLU A 54 12.11 -8.58 3.79
N THR A 55 12.52 -9.76 4.28
CA THR A 55 13.54 -9.90 5.34
C THR A 55 14.96 -9.83 4.78
N LEU A 56 15.15 -10.14 3.50
CA LEU A 56 16.40 -9.98 2.77
C LEU A 56 16.60 -8.54 2.25
N PRO A 57 17.83 -8.13 1.87
CA PRO A 57 18.07 -6.84 1.23
C PRO A 57 17.17 -6.60 0.01
N ILE A 58 16.55 -5.42 -0.04
CA ILE A 58 15.62 -5.02 -1.09
C ILE A 58 16.39 -4.22 -2.15
N ARG A 59 16.42 -4.72 -3.39
CA ARG A 59 17.09 -4.03 -4.51
C ARG A 59 16.34 -2.76 -4.96
N SER A 60 15.01 -2.79 -4.89
CA SER A 60 14.09 -1.77 -5.42
C SER A 60 13.88 -0.53 -4.51
N GLY A 61 14.67 -0.39 -3.44
CA GLY A 61 14.55 0.70 -2.47
C GLY A 61 15.81 1.58 -2.41
N HIS A 62 15.69 2.75 -1.80
CA HIS A 62 16.82 3.65 -1.58
C HIS A 62 17.65 3.25 -0.36
N LEU A 63 18.96 3.42 -0.43
CA LEU A 63 19.85 3.24 0.71
C LEU A 63 19.47 4.22 1.84
N PRO A 64 19.69 3.86 3.12
CA PRO A 64 19.31 4.73 4.25
C PRO A 64 19.88 6.15 4.20
N GLY A 65 21.06 6.34 3.62
CA GLY A 65 21.73 7.64 3.45
C GLY A 65 21.35 8.42 2.19
N TYR A 66 20.46 7.90 1.34
CA TYR A 66 20.02 8.60 0.14
C TYR A 66 19.25 9.87 0.49
N GLN A 67 19.65 10.99 -0.11
CA GLN A 67 19.10 12.34 0.12
C GLN A 67 18.26 12.87 -1.05
N GLY A 68 18.14 12.11 -2.14
CA GLY A 68 17.26 12.49 -3.24
C GLY A 68 15.78 12.33 -2.87
N HIS A 69 14.91 12.92 -3.69
CA HIS A 69 13.47 12.84 -3.49
C HIS A 69 12.95 11.42 -3.74
N VAL A 70 12.19 10.89 -2.78
CA VAL A 70 11.42 9.66 -2.93
C VAL A 70 9.94 10.03 -2.93
N PRO A 71 9.18 9.71 -4.00
CA PRO A 71 7.74 9.94 -4.00
C PRO A 71 7.09 9.23 -2.81
N GLY A 72 6.10 9.88 -2.20
CA GLY A 72 5.38 9.35 -1.03
C GLY A 72 6.03 9.62 0.32
N GLY A 73 6.95 10.58 0.46
CA GLY A 73 7.73 10.86 1.68
C GLY A 73 7.02 10.86 3.05
N VAL A 74 5.69 10.95 3.12
CA VAL A 74 4.87 10.83 4.35
C VAL A 74 3.82 9.72 4.33
N GLY A 75 3.75 8.93 3.25
CA GLY A 75 2.72 7.90 3.06
C GLY A 75 2.92 6.68 3.97
N ALA A 76 4.17 6.24 4.17
CA ALA A 76 4.49 5.15 5.08
C ALA A 76 4.76 5.66 6.50
N ILE A 77 4.12 5.06 7.51
CA ILE A 77 4.14 5.59 8.89
C ILE A 77 4.95 4.77 9.91
N ALA A 78 5.39 3.54 9.58
CA ALA A 78 6.21 2.72 10.48
C ALA A 78 7.07 1.66 9.74
N GLN A 79 7.79 2.09 8.71
CA GLN A 79 8.59 1.18 7.88
C GLN A 79 10.00 1.72 7.65
N ARG A 80 10.99 0.82 7.52
CA ARG A 80 12.35 1.21 7.15
C ARG A 80 12.39 1.81 5.73
N LYS A 81 13.28 2.78 5.50
CA LYS A 81 13.40 3.52 4.22
C LYS A 81 13.32 2.64 2.96
N PRO A 82 14.04 1.50 2.85
CA PRO A 82 13.94 0.65 1.66
C PRO A 82 12.55 0.03 1.45
N ALA A 83 11.86 -0.36 2.52
CA ALA A 83 10.52 -0.95 2.45
C ALA A 83 9.45 0.10 2.14
N ALA A 84 9.54 1.27 2.80
CA ALA A 84 8.66 2.40 2.50
C ALA A 84 8.75 2.84 1.03
N ALA A 85 9.96 2.92 0.48
CA ALA A 85 10.17 3.24 -0.92
C ALA A 85 9.59 2.17 -1.85
N LEU A 86 9.85 0.88 -1.57
CA LEU A 86 9.28 -0.23 -2.34
C LEU A 86 7.75 -0.19 -2.36
N HIS A 87 7.11 -0.10 -1.19
CA HIS A 87 5.65 -0.11 -1.09
C HIS A 87 5.01 1.12 -1.73
N THR A 88 5.63 2.30 -1.62
CA THR A 88 5.11 3.49 -2.30
C THR A 88 5.26 3.39 -3.82
N MET A 89 6.37 2.86 -4.30
CA MET A 89 6.54 2.62 -5.74
C MET A 89 5.51 1.63 -6.26
N THR A 90 5.25 0.54 -5.54
CA THR A 90 4.18 -0.42 -5.87
C THR A 90 2.81 0.25 -5.87
N HIS A 91 2.52 1.07 -4.86
CA HIS A 91 1.27 1.83 -4.75
C HIS A 91 1.01 2.68 -6.00
N MET A 92 2.02 3.42 -6.45
CA MET A 92 1.93 4.26 -7.66
C MET A 92 1.89 3.43 -8.94
N ALA A 93 2.64 2.33 -9.01
CA ALA A 93 2.72 1.48 -10.20
C ALA A 93 1.36 0.82 -10.53
N THR A 94 0.59 0.43 -9.51
CA THR A 94 -0.71 -0.22 -9.69
C THR A 94 -1.90 0.74 -9.56
N ALA A 95 -1.67 2.00 -9.16
CA ALA A 95 -2.71 3.02 -9.01
C ALA A 95 -3.53 3.23 -10.29
N ALA A 96 -2.94 3.05 -11.47
CA ALA A 96 -3.63 3.21 -12.75
C ALA A 96 -4.79 2.21 -12.96
N SER A 97 -4.76 1.06 -12.26
CA SER A 97 -5.83 0.06 -12.30
C SER A 97 -7.02 0.39 -11.38
N LEU A 98 -6.89 1.43 -10.55
CA LEU A 98 -7.91 1.86 -9.59
C LEU A 98 -8.74 3.03 -10.15
N PRO A 99 -9.96 3.24 -9.63
CA PRO A 99 -10.76 4.40 -9.99
C PRO A 99 -10.02 5.72 -9.75
N LYS A 100 -10.27 6.72 -10.60
CA LYS A 100 -9.75 8.08 -10.37
C LYS A 100 -10.26 8.61 -9.02
N GLY A 101 -9.36 9.27 -8.28
CA GLY A 101 -9.66 9.71 -6.91
C GLY A 101 -9.71 8.56 -5.89
N SER A 102 -9.02 7.45 -6.19
CA SER A 102 -8.82 6.36 -5.23
C SER A 102 -8.23 6.88 -3.92
N PRO A 103 -8.46 6.19 -2.80
CA PRO A 103 -7.84 6.53 -1.53
C PRO A 103 -6.32 6.63 -1.65
N GLN A 104 -5.74 7.62 -0.96
CA GLN A 104 -4.32 7.91 -1.02
C GLN A 104 -3.47 6.93 -0.20
N THR A 105 -4.06 6.34 0.84
CA THR A 105 -3.39 5.36 1.70
C THR A 105 -3.62 3.93 1.20
N ASP A 106 -2.79 3.03 1.69
CA ASP A 106 -2.83 1.61 1.38
C ASP A 106 -2.36 0.79 2.58
N LEU A 107 -2.82 -0.45 2.65
CA LEU A 107 -2.55 -1.34 3.78
C LEU A 107 -1.06 -1.67 3.89
N SER A 108 -0.34 -1.71 2.77
CA SER A 108 1.10 -1.92 2.75
C SER A 108 1.91 -0.69 3.16
N LEU A 109 1.31 0.49 3.33
CA LEU A 109 1.99 1.72 3.80
C LEU A 109 1.77 1.96 5.30
N VAL A 110 0.65 1.49 5.82
CA VAL A 110 0.33 1.46 7.24
C VAL A 110 1.20 0.43 7.97
N ASP A 111 1.31 0.55 9.28
CA ASP A 111 2.03 -0.39 10.13
C ASP A 111 1.38 -1.78 10.12
N LEU A 112 2.20 -2.82 9.94
CA LEU A 112 1.72 -4.21 10.02
C LEU A 112 1.58 -4.61 11.49
N ARG A 113 0.37 -4.50 12.02
CA ARG A 113 0.05 -4.87 13.38
C ARG A 113 -0.14 -6.39 13.53
N PRO A 114 0.41 -7.04 14.57
CA PRO A 114 0.21 -8.47 14.82
C PRO A 114 -1.26 -8.90 14.82
N GLU A 115 -2.15 -8.05 15.34
CA GLU A 115 -3.59 -8.29 15.47
C GLU A 115 -4.32 -8.39 14.12
N GLN A 116 -3.72 -7.86 13.06
CA GLN A 116 -4.36 -7.68 11.76
C GLN A 116 -3.70 -8.46 10.64
N ARG A 117 -2.52 -9.06 10.88
CA ARG A 117 -1.77 -9.84 9.89
C ARG A 117 -2.61 -10.93 9.22
N SER A 118 -3.53 -11.55 9.97
CA SER A 118 -4.41 -12.62 9.51
C SER A 118 -5.51 -12.15 8.55
N MET A 119 -5.71 -10.83 8.38
CA MET A 119 -6.76 -10.24 7.52
C MET A 119 -8.17 -10.82 7.78
N ALA A 120 -8.47 -11.11 9.05
CA ALA A 120 -9.73 -11.72 9.46
C ALA A 120 -10.95 -10.78 9.38
N LYS A 121 -10.74 -9.48 9.25
CA LYS A 121 -11.78 -8.47 9.10
C LYS A 121 -11.37 -7.46 8.04
N VAL A 122 -12.33 -6.68 7.55
CA VAL A 122 -12.06 -5.54 6.65
C VAL A 122 -11.56 -4.35 7.47
N TYR A 123 -10.26 -4.31 7.74
CA TYR A 123 -9.64 -3.30 8.63
C TYR A 123 -9.47 -1.91 8.02
N MET A 124 -9.32 -1.83 6.70
CA MET A 124 -9.14 -0.57 5.96
C MET A 124 -10.22 -0.49 4.89
N TYR A 125 -11.15 0.45 5.05
CA TYR A 125 -12.30 0.63 4.16
C TYR A 125 -12.86 2.05 4.17
N ALA A 126 -12.81 2.71 5.33
CA ALA A 126 -13.40 4.04 5.52
C ALA A 126 -12.77 5.07 4.58
N GLU A 127 -11.49 4.92 4.25
CA GLU A 127 -10.73 5.81 3.39
C GLU A 127 -11.26 5.84 1.95
N GLY A 128 -11.96 4.79 1.52
CA GLY A 128 -12.57 4.68 0.18
C GLY A 128 -14.09 4.64 0.17
N ALA A 129 -14.74 4.75 1.32
CA ALA A 129 -16.19 4.75 1.39
C ALA A 129 -16.77 6.04 0.79
N GLN A 130 -17.67 5.90 -0.18
CA GLN A 130 -18.40 7.06 -0.71
C GLN A 130 -19.31 7.63 0.37
N THR A 131 -19.10 8.91 0.70
CA THR A 131 -19.84 9.58 1.76
C THR A 131 -20.12 11.03 1.40
N ASN A 132 -21.18 11.58 1.98
CA ASN A 132 -21.49 13.02 1.97
C ASN A 132 -21.18 13.68 3.31
N PHE A 133 -20.40 13.01 4.18
CA PHE A 133 -20.09 13.44 5.55
C PHE A 133 -19.68 14.92 5.66
N LEU A 134 -18.76 15.35 4.79
CA LEU A 134 -18.28 16.75 4.75
C LEU A 134 -18.35 17.32 3.34
N LYS A 135 -19.42 16.99 2.59
CA LYS A 135 -19.71 17.57 1.29
C LYS A 135 -20.77 18.65 1.44
N PHE A 136 -20.32 19.90 1.49
CA PHE A 136 -21.20 21.05 1.63
C PHE A 136 -21.84 21.47 0.30
N PRO A 137 -22.97 22.21 0.35
CA PRO A 137 -23.53 22.83 -0.85
C PRO A 137 -22.49 23.71 -1.55
N THR A 138 -22.27 23.43 -2.82
CA THR A 138 -21.61 24.37 -3.75
C THR A 138 -22.61 25.46 -4.17
N PRO A 139 -22.17 26.59 -4.75
CA PRO A 139 -23.10 27.61 -5.26
C PRO A 139 -24.16 27.05 -6.22
N LYS A 140 -23.81 26.04 -7.01
CA LYS A 140 -24.74 25.36 -7.95
C LYS A 140 -25.78 24.48 -7.24
N THR A 141 -25.44 23.97 -6.07
CA THR A 141 -26.27 23.02 -5.31
C THR A 141 -26.84 23.66 -4.04
N PHE A 142 -26.82 24.99 -3.94
CA PHE A 142 -27.48 25.69 -2.85
C PHE A 142 -28.99 25.51 -2.99
N ASP A 143 -29.60 25.05 -1.91
CA ASP A 143 -31.04 24.87 -1.80
C ASP A 143 -31.43 25.32 -0.39
N HIS A 144 -32.35 26.28 -0.31
CA HIS A 144 -32.90 26.76 0.96
C HIS A 144 -33.94 25.82 1.56
N ARG A 145 -34.15 24.64 0.95
CA ARG A 145 -34.99 23.52 1.41
C ARG A 145 -36.49 23.86 1.45
N ASN A 146 -37.01 24.38 0.34
CA ASN A 146 -38.44 24.70 0.18
C ASN A 146 -39.34 23.47 0.01
#